data_AF-A0A286D9K2-F1
#
_entry.id   AF-A0A286D9K2-F1
#
_cell.length_a   1.000
_cell.length_b   1.000
_cell.length_c   1.000
_cell.angle_alpha   90.00
_cell.angle_beta   90.00
_cell.angle_gamma   90.00
#
_symmetry.space_group_name_H-M   'P 1'
#
loop_
_entity.id
_entity.type
_entity.pdbx_description
1 polymer ?
#
loop_
_entity_poly.entity_id
_entity_poly.type
_entity_poly.pdbx_seq_one_letter_code
_entity_poly.pdbx_strand_id
1 'polypeptide(L)'
;MDAKRKIGTPYQEALLGLSEQISTIYREEECSADIAVDAYLIQDDRFICLQASIAGREAWVPLEIGTEGWSDTRRARLIYEVTRVVRKRLDLERYTGEYVKAQVGKVIDAYR
;
A
#
# COMPACT_ATOMS: atom_id res chain seq x y z
N MET A 1 -2.75 8.56 22.97
CA MET A 1 -2.39 7.86 21.72
C MET A 1 -2.60 6.39 21.98
N ASP A 2 -3.71 5.82 21.50
CA ASP A 2 -3.91 4.38 21.56
C ASP A 2 -2.86 3.69 20.69
N ALA A 3 -2.12 2.74 21.27
CA ALA A 3 -1.22 1.91 20.50
C ALA A 3 -2.04 1.20 19.41
N LYS A 4 -1.68 1.39 18.13
CA LYS A 4 -2.29 0.67 17.01
C LYS A 4 -2.31 -0.82 17.38
N ARG A 5 -3.52 -1.40 17.47
CA ARG A 5 -3.72 -2.82 17.79
C ARG A 5 -2.94 -3.63 16.76
N LYS A 6 -1.99 -4.47 17.21
CA LYS A 6 -1.18 -5.31 16.31
C LYS A 6 -2.10 -6.14 15.43
N ILE A 7 -1.93 -6.01 14.12
CA ILE A 7 -2.74 -6.73 13.13
C ILE A 7 -1.84 -7.83 12.56
N GLY A 8 -1.78 -8.95 13.28
CA GLY A 8 -1.19 -10.19 12.77
C GLY A 8 0.34 -10.25 12.82
N THR A 9 0.96 -10.84 11.79
CA THR A 9 2.41 -11.10 11.72
C THR A 9 3.19 -9.84 11.30
N PRO A 10 4.51 -9.76 11.56
CA PRO A 10 5.34 -8.64 11.10
C PRO A 10 5.22 -8.38 9.59
N TYR A 11 5.04 -9.44 8.80
CA TYR A 11 4.78 -9.32 7.37
C TYR A 11 3.47 -8.61 7.06
N GLN A 12 2.39 -8.97 7.75
CA GLN A 12 1.08 -8.34 7.57
C GLN A 12 1.10 -6.87 7.99
N GLU A 13 1.81 -6.54 9.07
CA GLU A 13 2.00 -5.16 9.51
C GLU A 13 2.82 -4.34 8.50
N ALA A 14 3.87 -4.93 7.91
CA ALA A 14 4.65 -4.28 6.86
C ALA A 14 3.80 -4.00 5.62
N LEU A 15 3.02 -4.98 5.13
CA LEU A 15 2.11 -4.81 4.01
C LEU A 15 1.06 -3.73 4.27
N LEU A 16 0.48 -3.72 5.48
CA LEU A 16 -0.48 -2.70 5.89
C LEU A 16 0.18 -1.31 5.88
N GLY A 17 1.35 -1.17 6.52
CA GLY A 17 2.09 0.09 6.58
C GLY A 17 2.44 0.64 5.21
N LEU A 18 2.89 -0.21 4.29
CA LEU A 18 3.17 0.18 2.91
C LEU A 18 1.90 0.65 2.19
N SER A 19 0.79 -0.08 2.37
CA SER A 19 -0.50 0.29 1.76
C SER A 19 -1.05 1.62 2.30
N GLU A 20 -0.83 1.92 3.58
CA GLU A 20 -1.20 3.20 4.19
C GLU A 20 -0.38 4.36 3.63
N GLN A 21 0.94 4.17 3.48
CA GLN A 21 1.81 5.19 2.87
C GLN A 21 1.38 5.49 1.43
N ILE A 22 1.16 4.46 0.61
CA ILE A 22 0.69 4.63 -0.78
C ILE A 22 -0.69 5.27 -0.84
N SER A 23 -1.60 4.89 0.06
CA SER A 23 -2.93 5.51 0.14
C SER A 23 -2.86 7.01 0.45
N THR A 24 -1.90 7.43 1.27
CA THR A 24 -1.66 8.86 1.53
C THR A 24 -1.15 9.57 0.29
N ILE A 25 -0.13 9.02 -0.38
CA ILE A 25 0.39 9.57 -1.66
C ILE A 25 -0.73 9.68 -2.69
N TYR A 26 -1.56 8.64 -2.83
CA TYR A 26 -2.69 8.62 -3.77
C TYR A 26 -3.67 9.78 -3.55
N ARG A 27 -3.99 10.09 -2.29
CA ARG A 27 -4.89 11.20 -1.94
C ARG A 27 -4.28 12.57 -2.18
N GLU A 28 -2.98 12.72 -1.97
CA GLU A 28 -2.26 13.98 -2.18
C GLU A 28 -2.14 14.36 -3.66
N GLU A 29 -1.94 13.37 -4.53
CA GLU A 29 -1.64 13.60 -5.95
C GLU A 29 -2.89 13.53 -6.86
N GLU A 30 -4.09 13.27 -6.33
CA GLU A 30 -5.34 13.02 -7.09
C GLU A 30 -5.15 12.05 -8.28
N CYS A 31 -4.24 11.09 -8.14
CA CYS A 31 -3.69 10.37 -9.28
C CYS A 31 -4.47 9.10 -9.65
N SER A 32 -4.64 8.85 -10.94
CA SER A 32 -5.04 7.54 -11.50
C SER A 32 -3.83 6.80 -12.11
N ALA A 33 -2.65 6.98 -11.51
CA ALA A 33 -1.39 6.49 -12.07
C ALA A 33 -1.19 4.99 -11.85
N ASP A 34 -0.42 4.38 -12.76
CA ASP A 34 0.03 3.00 -12.62
C ASP A 34 0.92 2.84 -11.39
N ILE A 35 0.76 1.69 -10.73
CA ILE A 35 1.53 1.32 -9.55
C ILE A 35 2.67 0.42 -10.00
N ALA A 36 3.90 0.80 -9.67
CA ALA A 36 5.05 -0.08 -9.78
C ALA A 36 5.41 -0.62 -8.38
N VAL A 37 5.79 -1.88 -8.31
CA VAL A 37 6.14 -2.56 -7.07
C VAL A 37 7.44 -3.34 -7.29
N ASP A 38 8.34 -3.25 -6.33
CA ASP A 38 9.56 -4.03 -6.31
C ASP A 38 9.90 -4.52 -4.90
N ALA A 39 10.77 -5.53 -4.84
CA ALA A 39 11.41 -6.01 -3.63
C ALA A 39 12.90 -6.29 -3.89
N TYR A 40 13.75 -5.87 -2.96
CA TYR A 40 15.21 -6.06 -3.04
C TYR A 40 15.84 -6.14 -1.65
N LEU A 41 17.05 -6.70 -1.57
CA LEU A 41 17.80 -6.82 -0.32
C LEU A 41 18.48 -5.52 0.07
N ILE A 42 18.55 -5.27 1.38
CA ILE A 42 19.24 -4.12 1.98
C ILE A 42 19.98 -4.56 3.26
N GLN A 43 20.92 -3.73 3.73
CA GLN A 43 21.69 -3.92 4.97
C GLN A 43 22.38 -5.30 5.07
N ASP A 44 23.22 -5.61 4.09
CA ASP A 44 24.00 -6.86 4.04
C ASP A 44 23.10 -8.11 4.04
N ASP A 45 22.06 -8.10 3.22
CA ASP A 45 21.13 -9.22 3.02
C ASP A 45 20.33 -9.62 4.28
N ARG A 46 20.24 -8.73 5.28
CA ARG A 46 19.47 -8.96 6.51
C ARG A 46 18.01 -8.57 6.40
N PHE A 47 17.72 -7.60 5.55
CA PHE A 47 16.37 -7.08 5.35
C PHE A 47 15.99 -7.07 3.88
N ILE A 48 14.70 -7.22 3.64
CA ILE A 48 14.05 -7.04 2.35
C ILE A 48 13.35 -5.68 2.39
N CYS A 49 13.67 -4.81 1.45
CA CYS A 49 12.91 -3.60 1.17
C CYS A 49 11.72 -3.98 0.29
N LEU A 50 10.49 -3.74 0.75
CA LEU A 50 9.30 -3.75 -0.09
C LEU A 50 9.02 -2.32 -0.51
N GLN A 51 9.03 -2.06 -1.81
CA GLN A 51 8.82 -0.73 -2.38
C GLN A 51 7.59 -0.72 -3.28
N ALA A 52 6.81 0.36 -3.19
CA ALA A 52 5.77 0.69 -4.15
C ALA A 52 5.91 2.14 -4.59
N SER A 53 5.61 2.43 -5.86
CA SER A 53 5.60 3.79 -6.39
C SER A 53 4.35 4.08 -7.19
N ILE A 54 3.89 5.31 -7.09
CA ILE A 54 2.74 5.84 -7.82
C ILE A 54 3.04 7.30 -8.17
N ALA A 55 2.82 7.66 -9.44
CA ALA A 55 3.07 9.02 -9.95
C ALA A 55 4.48 9.57 -9.64
N GLY A 56 5.51 8.71 -9.65
CA GLY A 56 6.89 9.10 -9.38
C GLY A 56 7.23 9.31 -7.90
N ARG A 57 6.28 9.11 -6.98
CA ARG A 57 6.51 9.10 -5.53
C ARG A 57 6.59 7.68 -5.01
N GLU A 58 7.47 7.46 -4.05
CA GLU A 58 7.80 6.13 -3.55
C GLU A 58 7.45 5.99 -2.07
N ALA A 59 7.02 4.79 -1.70
CA ALA A 59 6.85 4.35 -0.33
C ALA A 59 7.61 3.03 -0.15
N TRP A 60 8.16 2.82 1.03
CA TRP A 60 8.90 1.61 1.34
C TRP A 60 8.72 1.18 2.78
N VAL A 61 8.89 -0.12 3.01
CA VAL A 61 8.92 -0.73 4.33
C VAL A 61 10.01 -1.80 4.38
N PRO A 62 10.77 -1.88 5.48
CA PRO A 62 11.70 -2.99 5.70
C PRO A 62 10.97 -4.21 6.25
N LEU A 63 11.40 -5.39 5.82
CA LEU A 63 10.95 -6.70 6.29
C LEU A 63 12.17 -7.54 6.64
N GLU A 64 12.22 -8.14 7.83
CA GLU A 64 13.29 -9.08 8.17
C GLU A 64 13.28 -10.30 7.23
N ILE A 65 14.46 -10.75 6.80
CA ILE A 65 14.57 -11.89 5.87
C ILE A 65 13.94 -13.16 6.46
N GLY A 66 14.00 -13.35 7.78
CA GLY A 66 13.41 -14.47 8.49
C GLY A 66 14.10 -15.81 8.17
N THR A 67 13.35 -16.90 8.30
CA THR A 67 13.87 -18.28 8.09
C THR A 67 13.90 -18.71 6.63
N GLU A 68 13.06 -18.11 5.79
CA GLU A 68 13.12 -18.30 4.35
C GLU A 68 14.27 -17.42 3.81
N GLY A 69 15.14 -17.96 2.97
CA GLY A 69 16.20 -17.17 2.34
C GLY A 69 15.67 -16.22 1.26
N TRP A 70 16.53 -15.39 0.71
CA TRP A 70 16.23 -14.65 -0.52
C TRP A 70 16.30 -15.57 -1.74
N SER A 71 15.34 -15.42 -2.66
CA SER A 71 15.35 -16.08 -3.96
C SER A 71 14.47 -15.31 -4.94
N ASP A 72 14.68 -15.50 -6.24
CA ASP A 72 13.86 -14.87 -7.27
C ASP A 72 12.37 -15.30 -7.18
N THR A 73 12.13 -16.55 -6.80
CA THR A 73 10.76 -17.05 -6.58
C THR A 73 10.10 -16.32 -5.40
N ARG A 74 10.83 -16.12 -4.31
CA ARG A 74 10.34 -15.37 -3.15
C ARG A 74 10.12 -13.89 -3.50
N ARG A 75 11.05 -13.27 -4.24
CA ARG A 75 10.90 -11.91 -4.74
C ARG A 75 9.61 -11.76 -5.56
N ALA A 76 9.39 -12.65 -6.53
CA ALA A 76 8.19 -12.63 -7.36
C ALA A 76 6.90 -12.76 -6.54
N ARG A 77 6.88 -13.64 -5.52
CA ARG A 77 5.75 -13.78 -4.60
C ARG A 77 5.51 -12.49 -3.79
N LEU A 78 6.56 -11.90 -3.22
CA LEU A 78 6.46 -10.66 -2.44
C LEU A 78 5.91 -9.51 -3.31
N ILE A 79 6.43 -9.35 -4.52
CA ILE A 79 5.93 -8.33 -5.47
C ILE A 79 4.45 -8.57 -5.78
N TYR A 80 4.05 -9.82 -6.04
CA TYR A 80 2.66 -10.15 -6.30
C TYR A 80 1.74 -9.83 -5.11
N GLU A 81 2.15 -10.19 -3.90
CA GLU A 81 1.36 -9.97 -2.68
C GLU A 81 1.24 -8.48 -2.35
N VAL A 82 2.35 -7.72 -2.41
CA VAL A 82 2.36 -6.26 -2.24
C VAL A 82 1.45 -5.61 -3.28
N THR A 83 1.59 -5.99 -4.55
CA THR A 83 0.75 -5.46 -5.64
C THR A 83 -0.73 -5.65 -5.36
N ARG A 84 -1.13 -6.85 -4.89
CA ARG A 84 -2.53 -7.14 -4.56
C ARG A 84 -3.05 -6.29 -3.41
N VAL A 85 -2.28 -6.17 -2.33
CA VAL A 85 -2.69 -5.39 -1.15
C VAL A 85 -2.83 -3.92 -1.52
N VAL A 86 -1.81 -3.35 -2.20
CA VAL A 86 -1.81 -1.95 -2.59
C VAL A 86 -2.95 -1.65 -3.56
N ARG A 87 -3.15 -2.47 -4.61
CA ARG A 87 -4.28 -2.29 -5.54
C ARG A 87 -5.61 -2.35 -4.82
N LYS A 88 -5.81 -3.34 -3.94
CA LYS A 88 -7.07 -3.47 -3.21
C LYS A 88 -7.32 -2.26 -2.31
N ARG A 89 -6.29 -1.71 -1.68
CA ARG A 89 -6.40 -0.48 -0.90
C ARG A 89 -6.83 0.70 -1.78
N LEU A 90 -6.20 0.90 -2.93
CA LEU A 90 -6.56 2.01 -3.83
C LEU A 90 -7.96 1.86 -4.44
N ASP A 91 -8.38 0.64 -4.76
CA ASP A 91 -9.75 0.38 -5.21
C ASP A 91 -10.77 0.81 -4.16
N LEU A 92 -10.50 0.54 -2.88
CA LEU A 92 -11.35 0.97 -1.76
C LEU A 92 -11.36 2.49 -1.59
N GLU A 93 -10.21 3.15 -1.71
CA GLU A 93 -10.12 4.62 -1.68
C GLU A 93 -10.96 5.24 -2.79
N ARG A 94 -10.83 4.75 -4.03
CA ARG A 94 -11.60 5.22 -5.18
C ARG A 94 -13.10 5.03 -4.97
N TYR A 95 -13.51 3.82 -4.62
CA TYR A 95 -14.90 3.49 -4.35
C TYR A 95 -15.50 4.39 -3.26
N THR A 96 -14.76 4.57 -2.16
CA THR A 96 -15.21 5.41 -1.04
C THR A 96 -15.33 6.87 -1.46
N GLY A 97 -14.37 7.38 -2.23
CA GLY A 97 -14.40 8.73 -2.78
C GLY A 97 -15.62 8.97 -3.69
N GLU A 98 -15.89 8.05 -4.62
CA GLU A 98 -17.07 8.11 -5.49
C GLU A 98 -18.37 8.05 -4.69
N TYR A 99 -18.44 7.14 -3.70
CA TYR A 99 -19.61 7.00 -2.84
C TYR A 99 -19.88 8.29 -2.06
N VAL A 100 -18.87 8.85 -1.39
CA VAL A 100 -19.00 10.10 -0.61
C VAL A 100 -19.41 11.25 -1.52
N LYS A 101 -18.77 11.40 -2.69
CA LYS A 101 -19.13 12.42 -3.68
C LYS A 101 -20.60 12.33 -4.09
N ALA A 102 -21.10 11.12 -4.34
CA ALA A 102 -22.50 10.91 -4.71
C ALA A 102 -23.47 11.27 -3.56
N GLN A 103 -23.14 10.94 -2.31
CA GLN A 103 -23.98 11.29 -1.16
C GLN A 103 -24.01 12.81 -0.93
N VAL A 104 -22.86 13.48 -1.02
CA VAL A 104 -22.78 14.95 -0.89
C VAL A 104 -23.56 15.63 -2.01
N GLY A 105 -23.44 15.14 -3.25
CA GLY A 105 -24.20 15.66 -4.39
C GLY A 105 -25.71 15.65 -4.15
N LYS A 106 -26.26 14.53 -3.64
CA LYS A 106 -27.68 14.44 -3.30
C LYS A 106 -28.14 15.48 -2.27
N VAL A 107 -27.31 15.76 -1.27
CA VAL A 107 -27.62 16.77 -0.25
C VAL A 107 -27.64 18.16 -0.89
N ILE A 108 -26.64 18.50 -1.70
CA ILE A 108 -26.55 19.80 -2.38
C ILE A 108 -27.72 20.01 -3.34
N ASP A 109 -28.04 19.00 -4.16
CA ASP A 109 -29.13 19.07 -5.13
C ASP A 109 -30.51 19.24 -4.47
N ALA A 110 -30.69 18.74 -3.24
CA ALA A 110 -31.93 18.93 -2.47
C ALA A 110 -32.15 20.38 -1.99
N TYR A 111 -31.11 21.22 -2.00
CA TYR A 111 -31.22 22.66 -1.68
C TYR A 111 -31.43 23.54 -2.92
N ARG A 112 -31.50 22.95 -4.13
CA ARG A 112 -31.88 23.65 -5.37
C ARG A 112 -33.36 23.51 -5.64
#